data_AF-A0A1W1ZKC6-F1
#
_entry.id   AF-A0A1W1ZKC6-F1
#
_cell.length_a   1.000
_cell.length_b   1.000
_cell.length_c   1.000
_cell.angle_alpha   90.00
_cell.angle_beta   90.00
_cell.angle_gamma   90.00
#
_symmetry.space_group_name_H-M   'P 1'
#
loop_
_entity.id
_entity.type
_entity.pdbx_description
1 polymer ?
#
loop_
_entity_poly.entity_id
_entity_poly.type
_entity_poly.pdbx_seq_one_letter_code
_entity_poly.pdbx_strand_id
1 'polypeptide(L)'
;MDSKEFKKLFGEVAKSNGFESAFGGWFKDSAESIVVLDLQKSNFGDYYEMNIKIFIQGMFGNSYSRSKDLVKRDIGNIFTRQPPEYKSVFDFDEPMDDEKRKEKLEQLFSKFIVPFSDKALSKSGIRELAEKGEITLLPAVKEELA
;
A
#
# COMPACT_ATOMS: atom_id res chain seq x y z
N MET A 1 22.45 2.78 -0.59
CA MET A 1 21.49 1.71 -0.32
C MET A 1 21.02 1.15 -1.64
N ASP A 2 21.26 -0.14 -1.85
CA ASP A 2 20.79 -0.83 -3.05
C ASP A 2 19.32 -1.29 -2.95
N SER A 3 18.78 -1.78 -4.06
CA SER A 3 17.40 -2.24 -4.16
C SER A 3 17.05 -3.40 -3.19
N LYS A 4 18.02 -4.23 -2.78
CA LYS A 4 17.80 -5.35 -1.86
C LYS A 4 17.79 -4.86 -0.41
N GLU A 5 18.74 -4.00 -0.05
CA GLU A 5 18.81 -3.33 1.24
C GLU A 5 17.55 -2.51 1.50
N PHE A 6 17.09 -1.74 0.51
CA PHE A 6 15.85 -0.97 0.61
C PHE A 6 14.63 -1.87 0.86
N LYS A 7 14.51 -2.98 0.12
CA LYS A 7 13.39 -3.91 0.31
C LYS A 7 13.39 -4.53 1.72
N LYS A 8 14.57 -4.80 2.27
CA LYS A 8 14.71 -5.28 3.65
C LYS A 8 14.25 -4.21 4.65
N LEU A 9 14.76 -2.98 4.52
CA LEU A 9 14.36 -1.85 5.36
C LEU A 9 12.84 -1.60 5.28
N PHE A 10 12.26 -1.57 4.07
CA PHE A 10 10.83 -1.43 3.88
C PHE A 10 10.05 -2.51 4.63
N GLY A 11 10.52 -3.77 4.56
CA GLY A 11 9.88 -4.85 5.28
C GLY A 11 9.95 -4.73 6.79
N GLU A 12 11.06 -4.22 7.33
CA GLU A 12 11.23 -3.97 8.76
C GLU A 12 10.31 -2.84 9.24
N VAL A 13 10.24 -1.72 8.50
CA VAL A 13 9.33 -0.60 8.81
C VAL A 13 7.87 -1.00 8.65
N ALA A 14 7.52 -1.77 7.62
CA ALA A 14 6.16 -2.29 7.45
C ALA A 14 5.75 -3.18 8.63
N LYS A 15 6.66 -4.08 9.05
CA LYS A 15 6.44 -4.97 10.19
C LYS A 15 6.26 -4.22 11.50
N SER A 16 7.07 -3.19 11.77
CA SER A 16 6.93 -2.38 12.99
C SER A 16 5.62 -1.60 13.05
N ASN A 17 4.97 -1.39 11.90
CA ASN A 17 3.70 -0.68 11.76
C ASN A 17 2.48 -1.61 11.57
N GLY A 18 2.64 -2.89 11.93
CA GLY A 18 1.54 -3.86 11.99
C GLY A 18 1.20 -4.55 10.67
N PHE A 19 2.07 -4.47 9.66
CA PHE A 19 1.92 -5.28 8.46
C PHE A 19 2.64 -6.63 8.60
N GLU A 20 2.07 -7.67 8.02
CA GLU A 20 2.69 -8.99 7.93
C GLU A 20 3.18 -9.28 6.52
N SER A 21 4.42 -9.76 6.39
CA SER A 21 4.97 -10.13 5.09
C SER A 21 4.49 -11.52 4.67
N ALA A 22 3.92 -11.62 3.47
CA ALA A 22 3.56 -12.88 2.84
C ALA A 22 3.60 -12.74 1.31
N PHE A 23 3.84 -13.82 0.58
CA PHE A 23 3.74 -13.88 -0.89
C PHE A 23 4.50 -12.78 -1.67
N GLY A 24 5.53 -12.17 -1.05
CA GLY A 24 6.30 -11.08 -1.64
C GLY A 24 5.66 -9.69 -1.56
N GLY A 25 4.63 -9.51 -0.73
CA GLY A 25 4.04 -8.23 -0.33
C GLY A 25 3.84 -8.13 1.19
N TRP A 26 3.16 -7.08 1.63
CA TRP A 26 2.85 -6.82 3.04
C TRP A 26 1.36 -6.58 3.24
N PHE A 27 0.78 -7.27 4.21
CA PHE A 27 -0.65 -7.33 4.44
C PHE A 27 -1.01 -6.70 5.78
N LYS A 28 -2.13 -5.99 5.80
CA LYS A 28 -2.82 -5.59 7.02
C LYS A 28 -4.31 -5.84 6.79
N ASP A 29 -4.95 -6.62 7.65
CA ASP A 29 -6.32 -7.08 7.45
C ASP A 29 -7.21 -6.88 8.67
N SER A 30 -8.50 -6.87 8.41
CA SER A 30 -9.59 -6.85 9.38
C SER A 30 -10.71 -7.79 8.91
N ALA A 31 -11.79 -7.85 9.67
CA ALA A 31 -13.02 -8.54 9.24
C ALA A 31 -13.67 -7.91 7.99
N GLU A 32 -13.34 -6.66 7.65
CA GLU A 32 -14.00 -5.90 6.59
C GLU A 32 -13.13 -5.68 5.35
N SER A 33 -11.80 -5.71 5.46
CA SER A 33 -10.93 -5.51 4.30
C SER A 33 -9.51 -6.03 4.50
N ILE A 34 -8.77 -6.09 3.40
CA ILE A 34 -7.34 -6.41 3.34
C ILE A 34 -6.64 -5.28 2.59
N VAL A 35 -5.66 -4.66 3.24
CA VAL A 35 -4.73 -3.69 2.64
C VAL A 35 -3.44 -4.43 2.27
N VAL A 36 -2.99 -4.26 1.03
CA VAL A 36 -1.77 -4.86 0.50
C VAL A 36 -0.81 -3.78 0.02
N LEU A 37 0.42 -3.80 0.52
CA LEU A 37 1.55 -3.06 -0.03
C LEU A 37 2.36 -4.01 -0.93
N ASP A 38 2.57 -3.63 -2.19
CA ASP A 38 3.38 -4.37 -3.16
C ASP A 38 4.42 -3.44 -3.78
N LEU A 39 5.69 -3.78 -3.60
CA LEU A 39 6.80 -3.11 -4.29
C LEU A 39 6.98 -3.74 -5.67
N GLN A 40 6.54 -3.01 -6.70
CA GLN A 40 6.69 -3.40 -8.09
C GLN A 40 7.96 -2.79 -8.65
N LYS A 41 8.96 -3.63 -8.98
CA LYS A 41 10.20 -3.15 -9.60
C LYS A 41 9.90 -2.62 -11.01
N SER A 42 10.48 -1.47 -11.36
CA SER A 42 10.43 -0.98 -12.74
C SER A 42 11.28 -1.84 -13.67
N ASN A 43 10.83 -1.99 -14.92
CA ASN A 43 11.62 -2.58 -16.01
C ASN A 43 12.48 -1.54 -16.74
N PHE A 44 12.34 -0.25 -16.41
CA PHE A 44 12.91 0.86 -17.18
C PHE A 44 13.92 1.71 -16.40
N GLY A 45 14.06 1.49 -15.09
CA GLY A 45 14.98 2.23 -14.21
C GLY A 45 15.16 1.52 -12.87
N ASP A 46 16.12 1.98 -12.07
CA ASP A 46 16.41 1.41 -10.76
C ASP A 46 15.49 2.01 -9.70
N TYR A 47 14.20 1.70 -9.79
CA TYR A 47 13.21 2.19 -8.81
C TYR A 47 12.07 1.20 -8.58
N TYR A 48 11.32 1.44 -7.51
CA TYR A 48 10.07 0.73 -7.21
C TYR A 48 8.86 1.67 -7.36
N GLU A 49 7.74 1.11 -7.81
CA GLU A 49 6.42 1.67 -7.54
C GLU A 49 5.85 0.97 -6.31
N MET A 50 5.29 1.73 -5.36
CA MET A 50 4.61 1.16 -4.20
C MET A 50 3.10 1.16 -4.46
N ASN A 51 2.60 0.00 -4.87
CA ASN A 51 1.17 -0.19 -5.09
C ASN A 51 0.49 -0.44 -3.73
N ILE A 52 -0.59 0.29 -3.47
CA ILE A 52 -1.47 0.08 -2.33
C ILE A 52 -2.82 -0.41 -2.86
N LYS A 53 -3.19 -1.63 -2.49
CA LYS A 53 -4.42 -2.28 -2.94
C LYS A 53 -5.33 -2.55 -1.75
N ILE A 54 -6.62 -2.25 -1.87
CA ILE A 54 -7.61 -2.53 -0.84
C ILE A 54 -8.65 -3.50 -1.41
N PHE A 55 -8.82 -4.61 -0.72
CA PHE A 55 -9.82 -5.64 -1.01
C PHE A 55 -10.87 -5.61 0.09
N ILE A 56 -12.12 -5.33 -0.23
CA ILE A 56 -13.19 -5.12 0.74
C ILE A 56 -14.06 -6.38 0.78
N GLN A 57 -14.26 -6.95 1.96
CA GLN A 57 -15.04 -8.17 2.16
C GLN A 57 -16.50 -7.97 1.76
N GLY A 58 -17.04 -8.94 1.04
CA GLY A 58 -18.41 -8.96 0.53
C GLY A 58 -18.62 -8.17 -0.77
N MET A 59 -17.62 -7.43 -1.27
CA MET A 59 -17.74 -6.71 -2.54
C MET A 59 -17.89 -7.68 -3.71
N PHE A 60 -18.92 -7.46 -4.51
CA PHE A 60 -19.41 -8.24 -5.63
C PHE A 60 -19.62 -9.71 -5.23
N GLY A 61 -20.03 -9.95 -3.98
CA GLY A 61 -20.18 -11.28 -3.39
C GLY A 61 -18.85 -12.01 -3.11
N ASN A 62 -17.70 -11.34 -3.21
CA ASN A 62 -16.40 -11.95 -2.98
C ASN A 62 -16.00 -11.98 -1.51
N SER A 63 -15.26 -13.03 -1.14
CA SER A 63 -14.52 -13.09 0.11
C SER A 63 -13.03 -13.20 -0.21
N TYR A 64 -12.24 -12.31 0.38
CA TYR A 64 -10.80 -12.23 0.13
C TYR A 64 -10.04 -12.87 1.28
N SER A 65 -8.97 -13.57 0.95
CA SER A 65 -7.98 -14.08 1.91
C SER A 65 -6.58 -13.78 1.38
N ARG A 66 -5.58 -13.69 2.26
CA ARG A 66 -4.20 -13.42 1.84
C ARG A 66 -3.76 -14.46 0.81
N SER A 67 -3.41 -14.02 -0.39
CA SER A 67 -2.98 -14.90 -1.47
C SER A 67 -1.88 -14.24 -2.31
N LYS A 68 -1.18 -15.06 -3.08
CA LYS A 68 -0.20 -14.57 -4.07
C LYS A 68 -0.87 -13.72 -5.15
N ASP A 69 -2.12 -14.01 -5.50
CA ASP A 69 -2.86 -13.31 -6.55
C ASP A 69 -3.23 -11.89 -6.12
N LEU A 70 -3.60 -11.68 -4.84
CA LEU A 70 -3.84 -10.33 -4.31
C LEU A 70 -2.60 -9.42 -4.46
N VAL A 71 -1.39 -9.99 -4.34
CA VAL A 71 -0.13 -9.26 -4.53
C VAL A 71 0.18 -9.07 -6.02
N LYS A 72 0.14 -10.15 -6.82
CA LYS A 72 0.77 -10.18 -8.15
C LYS A 72 -0.15 -10.00 -9.34
N ARG A 73 -1.46 -10.21 -9.19
CA ARG A 73 -2.42 -10.20 -10.31
C ARG A 73 -3.53 -9.19 -10.10
N ASP A 74 -4.12 -9.19 -8.92
CA ASP A 74 -5.32 -8.43 -8.68
C ASP A 74 -5.01 -6.97 -8.39
N ILE A 75 -5.92 -6.07 -8.78
CA ILE A 75 -5.75 -4.62 -8.62
C ILE A 75 -6.41 -4.07 -7.35
N GLY A 76 -7.24 -4.87 -6.67
CA GLY A 76 -8.05 -4.43 -5.53
C GLY A 76 -9.36 -3.78 -5.96
N ASN A 77 -10.30 -3.64 -5.02
CA ASN A 77 -11.48 -2.80 -5.22
C ASN A 77 -11.09 -1.32 -5.25
N ILE A 78 -10.01 -0.97 -4.54
CA ILE A 78 -9.40 0.35 -4.57
C ILE A 78 -7.90 0.17 -4.81
N PHE A 79 -7.35 1.02 -5.67
CA PHE A 79 -5.93 1.04 -6.03
C PHE A 79 -5.40 2.46 -5.91
N THR A 80 -4.30 2.63 -5.20
CA THR A 80 -3.57 3.89 -5.13
C THR A 80 -2.07 3.64 -4.97
N ARG A 81 -1.27 4.70 -4.93
CA ARG A 81 0.18 4.66 -4.77
C ARG A 81 0.64 5.65 -3.70
N GLN A 82 1.94 5.61 -3.41
CA GLN A 82 2.58 6.62 -2.57
C GLN A 82 2.31 8.05 -3.10
N PRO A 83 2.17 9.03 -2.21
CA PRO A 83 2.12 10.44 -2.60
C PRO A 83 3.39 10.85 -3.38
N PRO A 84 3.28 11.75 -4.38
CA PRO A 84 4.40 12.12 -5.25
C PRO A 84 5.65 12.63 -4.51
N GLU A 85 5.49 13.28 -3.35
CA GLU A 85 6.58 13.81 -2.53
C GLU A 85 7.50 12.71 -1.98
N TYR A 86 7.01 11.47 -1.89
CA TYR A 86 7.81 10.31 -1.47
C TYR A 86 8.38 9.51 -2.64
N LYS A 87 8.17 9.92 -3.90
CA LYS A 87 8.69 9.20 -5.09
C LYS A 87 10.20 8.94 -5.00
N SER A 88 10.96 9.97 -4.62
CA SER A 88 12.43 9.90 -4.47
C SER A 88 12.91 8.81 -3.49
N VAL A 89 12.07 8.40 -2.51
CA VAL A 89 12.41 7.34 -1.55
C VAL A 89 12.53 5.98 -2.23
N PHE A 90 11.79 5.77 -3.32
CA PHE A 90 11.76 4.52 -4.07
C PHE A 90 12.63 4.55 -5.33
N ASP A 91 13.21 5.70 -5.67
CA ASP A 91 14.04 5.93 -6.84
C ASP A 91 15.53 5.88 -6.47
N PHE A 92 16.25 4.87 -6.95
CA PHE A 92 17.68 4.68 -6.67
C PHE A 92 18.57 5.32 -7.75
N ASP A 93 17.99 5.73 -8.88
CA ASP A 93 18.68 6.56 -9.86
C ASP A 93 18.80 8.02 -9.35
N GLU A 94 17.93 8.42 -8.41
CA GLU A 94 18.04 9.70 -7.69
C GLU A 94 19.02 9.60 -6.50
N PRO A 95 20.14 10.35 -6.49
CA PRO A 95 21.10 10.32 -5.39
C PRO A 95 20.49 10.76 -4.06
N MET A 96 20.54 9.88 -3.06
CA MET A 96 20.08 10.16 -1.71
C MET A 96 20.93 9.40 -0.70
N ASP A 97 21.31 10.08 0.37
CA ASP A 97 21.96 9.46 1.52
C ASP A 97 21.06 8.38 2.16
N ASP A 98 21.67 7.31 2.64
CA ASP A 98 20.95 6.13 3.12
C ASP A 98 20.15 6.40 4.39
N GLU A 99 20.70 7.16 5.33
CA GLU A 99 19.99 7.55 6.54
C GLU A 99 18.84 8.50 6.19
N LYS A 100 19.07 9.43 5.25
CA LYS A 100 18.00 10.30 4.75
C LYS A 100 16.88 9.52 4.06
N ARG A 101 17.21 8.48 3.29
CA ARG A 101 16.21 7.61 2.63
C ARG A 101 15.39 6.84 3.67
N LYS A 102 16.05 6.35 4.71
CA LYS A 102 15.41 5.69 5.85
C LYS A 102 14.47 6.63 6.61
N GLU A 103 14.93 7.83 6.99
CA GLU A 103 14.10 8.83 7.68
C GLU A 103 12.85 9.18 6.85
N LYS A 104 13.00 9.38 5.53
CA LYS A 104 11.85 9.67 4.66
C LYS A 104 10.90 8.48 4.54
N LEU A 105 11.40 7.25 4.54
CA LEU A 105 10.57 6.05 4.54
C LEU A 105 9.78 5.94 5.85
N GLU A 106 10.40 6.19 6.99
CA GLU A 106 9.71 6.24 8.29
C GLU A 106 8.65 7.36 8.33
N GLN A 107 8.95 8.51 7.72
CA GLN A 107 7.97 9.59 7.54
C GLN A 107 6.81 9.19 6.63
N LEU A 108 7.06 8.49 5.53
CA LEU A 108 5.99 7.95 4.66
C LEU A 108 5.07 7.03 5.46
N PHE A 109 5.63 6.14 6.27
CA PHE A 109 4.82 5.23 7.07
C PHE A 109 3.98 5.97 8.12
N SER A 110 4.62 6.82 8.92
CA SER A 110 3.94 7.54 10.01
C SER A 110 2.92 8.57 9.52
N LYS A 111 3.20 9.30 8.44
CA LYS A 111 2.34 10.40 7.96
C LYS A 111 1.27 9.95 6.98
N PHE A 112 1.49 8.85 6.26
CA PHE A 112 0.58 8.41 5.21
C PHE A 112 0.15 6.95 5.37
N ILE A 113 1.06 5.97 5.31
CA ILE A 113 0.67 4.55 5.21
C ILE A 113 -0.14 4.10 6.42
N VAL A 114 0.28 4.45 7.63
CA VAL A 114 -0.42 4.04 8.86
C VAL A 114 -1.79 4.71 8.97
N PRO A 115 -1.92 6.05 8.94
CA PRO A 115 -3.24 6.70 8.97
C PRO A 115 -4.17 6.24 7.86
N PHE A 116 -3.65 6.04 6.65
CA PHE A 116 -4.40 5.57 5.50
C PHE A 116 -4.89 4.12 5.70
N SER A 117 -3.96 3.22 6.01
CA SER A 117 -4.29 1.79 6.13
C SER A 117 -5.23 1.52 7.29
N ASP A 118 -5.07 2.21 8.42
CA ASP A 118 -5.96 2.05 9.59
C ASP A 118 -7.41 2.43 9.26
N LYS A 119 -7.62 3.48 8.47
CA LYS A 119 -8.97 3.82 7.97
C LYS A 119 -9.45 2.82 6.93
N ALA A 120 -8.57 2.43 6.02
CA ALA A 120 -8.87 1.48 4.95
C ALA A 120 -9.24 0.07 5.47
N LEU A 121 -8.98 -0.24 6.75
CA LEU A 121 -9.40 -1.47 7.42
C LEU A 121 -10.89 -1.55 7.75
N SER A 122 -11.70 -0.53 7.44
CA SER A 122 -13.14 -0.55 7.66
C SER A 122 -13.89 0.08 6.48
N LYS A 123 -15.10 -0.40 6.19
CA LYS A 123 -15.96 0.19 5.15
C LYS A 123 -16.30 1.65 5.47
N SER A 124 -16.56 1.97 6.74
CA SER A 124 -16.79 3.35 7.17
C SER A 124 -15.56 4.24 6.96
N GLY A 125 -14.36 3.78 7.31
CA GLY A 125 -13.12 4.52 7.09
C GLY A 125 -12.80 4.68 5.60
N ILE A 126 -13.11 3.68 4.77
CA ILE A 126 -13.01 3.81 3.30
C ILE A 126 -13.96 4.89 2.76
N ARG A 127 -15.21 4.95 3.25
CA ARG A 127 -16.13 6.03 2.88
C ARG A 127 -15.58 7.40 3.28
N GLU A 128 -15.04 7.53 4.49
CA GLU A 128 -14.43 8.79 4.96
C GLU A 128 -13.23 9.21 4.08
N LEU A 129 -12.36 8.27 3.71
CA LEU A 129 -11.24 8.53 2.79
C LEU A 129 -11.74 9.04 1.43
N ALA A 130 -12.85 8.47 0.92
CA ALA A 130 -13.45 8.87 -0.35
C ALA A 130 -14.10 10.26 -0.26
N GLU A 131 -14.79 10.56 0.84
CA GLU A 131 -15.40 11.89 1.10
C GLU A 131 -14.34 12.99 1.19
N LYS A 132 -13.16 12.68 1.72
CA LYS A 132 -12.01 13.59 1.79
C LYS A 132 -11.22 13.69 0.48
N GLY A 133 -11.54 12.88 -0.52
CA GLY A 133 -10.81 12.82 -1.79
C GLY A 133 -9.43 12.17 -1.68
N GLU A 134 -9.14 11.45 -0.59
CA GLU A 134 -7.87 10.74 -0.38
C GLU A 134 -7.81 9.45 -1.24
N ILE A 135 -8.97 8.91 -1.61
CA ILE A 135 -9.10 7.80 -2.57
C ILE A 135 -10.18 8.10 -3.60
N THR A 136 -10.07 7.46 -4.76
CA THR A 136 -11.12 7.45 -5.77
C THR A 136 -11.84 6.10 -5.74
N LEU A 137 -13.15 6.11 -5.49
CA LEU A 137 -14.00 4.93 -5.65
C LEU A 137 -14.54 4.90 -7.08
N LEU A 138 -14.32 3.78 -7.78
CA LEU A 138 -14.99 3.55 -9.06
C LEU A 138 -16.52 3.48 -8.85
N PRO A 139 -17.35 3.86 -9.84
CA PRO A 139 -18.80 3.94 -9.66
C PRO A 139 -19.44 2.67 -9.07
N ALA A 140 -19.07 1.49 -9.58
CA ALA A 140 -19.57 0.20 -9.09
C ALA A 140 -19.14 -0.08 -7.64
N VAL A 141 -17.92 0.30 -7.26
CA VAL A 141 -17.41 0.15 -5.89
C VAL A 141 -18.17 1.08 -4.95
N LYS A 142 -18.45 2.31 -5.39
CA LYS A 142 -19.22 3.30 -4.61
C LYS A 142 -20.66 2.84 -4.37
N GLU A 143 -21.30 2.24 -5.36
CA GLU A 143 -22.68 1.74 -5.26
C GLU A 143 -22.81 0.59 -4.26
N GLU A 144 -21.89 -0.36 -4.29
CA GLU A 144 -21.95 -1.53 -3.41
C GLU A 144 -21.41 -1.27 -1.99
N LEU A 145 -20.56 -0.25 -1.84
CA LEU A 145 -20.14 0.24 -0.54
C LEU A 145 -21.22 1.11 0.13
N ALA A 146 -22.33 1.47 -0.53
CA ALA A 146 -23.37 2.33 0.05
C ALA A 146 -23.99 1.75 1.34
#